data_AF-A0A1D4QIN7-F1
#
_entry.id   AF-A0A1D4QIN7-F1
#
_cell.length_a   1.000
_cell.length_b   1.000
_cell.length_c   1.000
_cell.angle_alpha   90.00
_cell.angle_beta   90.00
_cell.angle_gamma   90.00
#
_symmetry.space_group_name_H-M   'P 1'
#
loop_
_entity.id
_entity.type
_entity.pdbx_description
1 polymer ?
#
loop_
_entity_poly.entity_id
_entity_poly.type
_entity_poly.pdbx_seq_one_letter_code
_entity_poly.pdbx_strand_id
1 'polypeptide(L)'
;MTPHILMLVITIITLCFIGYCFLFNKWTIGAFIAVFIQSILLFNIRYFWQDKPFGDAFIHSFDLITIVIVIIFAIYKINKAKSSE
;
A
#
# COMPACT_ATOMS: atom_id res chain seq x y z
N MET A 1 21.11 -5.64 -10.09
CA MET A 1 19.82 -6.32 -9.81
C MET A 1 18.76 -5.64 -10.67
N THR A 2 18.05 -6.39 -11.50
CA THR A 2 17.05 -5.82 -12.44
C THR A 2 15.94 -5.14 -11.64
N PRO A 3 15.51 -3.91 -11.96
CA PRO A 3 14.49 -3.18 -11.19
C PRO A 3 13.18 -3.96 -11.03
N HIS A 4 12.87 -4.82 -12.00
CA HIS A 4 11.72 -5.74 -11.96
C HIS A 4 11.78 -6.76 -10.82
N ILE A 5 12.96 -7.30 -10.51
CA ILE A 5 13.13 -8.27 -9.42
C ILE A 5 12.89 -7.57 -8.07
N LEU A 6 13.39 -6.34 -7.93
CA LEU A 6 13.27 -5.55 -6.71
C LEU A 6 11.80 -5.15 -6.45
N MET A 7 11.07 -4.75 -7.50
CA MET A 7 9.62 -4.51 -7.41
C MET A 7 8.83 -5.77 -7.01
N LEU A 8 9.21 -6.95 -7.52
CA LEU A 8 8.57 -8.22 -7.16
C LEU A 8 8.79 -8.58 -5.70
N VAL A 9 10.02 -8.47 -5.20
CA VAL A 9 10.36 -8.75 -3.80
C VAL A 9 9.56 -7.83 -2.86
N ILE A 10 9.51 -6.53 -3.15
CA ILE A 10 8.72 -5.57 -2.38
C ILE A 10 7.23 -5.96 -2.36
N THR A 11 6.69 -6.34 -3.51
CA THR A 11 5.28 -6.75 -3.63
C THR A 11 4.97 -8.01 -2.82
N ILE A 12 5.85 -9.02 -2.87
CA ILE A 12 5.69 -10.27 -2.09
C ILE A 12 5.72 -9.97 -0.59
N ILE A 13 6.68 -9.16 -0.14
CA ILE A 13 6.80 -8.79 1.28
C ILE A 13 5.54 -8.07 1.76
N THR A 14 5.02 -7.11 1.00
CA THR A 14 3.81 -6.40 1.42
C THR A 14 2.58 -7.31 1.39
N LEU A 15 2.47 -8.23 0.42
CA LEU A 15 1.37 -9.20 0.39
C LEU A 15 1.39 -10.10 1.63
N CYS A 16 2.56 -10.60 2.03
CA CYS A 16 2.75 -11.35 3.27
C CYS A 16 2.39 -10.51 4.51
N PHE A 17 2.76 -9.24 4.53
CA PHE A 17 2.47 -8.33 5.64
C PHE A 17 0.96 -8.04 5.76
N ILE A 18 0.27 -7.79 4.65
CA ILE A 18 -1.18 -7.61 4.62
C ILE A 18 -1.87 -8.88 5.10
N GLY A 19 -1.46 -10.05 4.59
CA GLY A 19 -2.00 -11.36 5.01
C GLY A 19 -1.83 -11.58 6.52
N TYR A 20 -0.67 -11.22 7.07
CA TYR A 20 -0.41 -11.27 8.51
C TYR A 20 -1.31 -10.31 9.31
N CYS A 21 -1.43 -9.06 8.88
CA CYS A 21 -2.33 -8.08 9.51
C CYS A 21 -3.79 -8.53 9.49
N PHE A 22 -4.23 -9.19 8.41
CA PHE A 22 -5.59 -9.71 8.28
C PHE A 22 -5.85 -10.90 9.22
N LEU A 23 -4.92 -11.86 9.27
CA LEU A 23 -5.00 -13.06 10.13
C LEU A 23 -5.04 -12.72 11.62
N PHE A 24 -4.23 -11.76 12.06
CA PHE A 24 -4.15 -11.41 13.48
C PHE A 24 -5.20 -10.39 13.92
N ASN A 25 -6.02 -9.87 12.99
CA ASN A 25 -7.05 -8.83 13.18
C ASN A 25 -6.55 -7.60 14.00
N LYS A 26 -5.24 -7.47 14.14
CA LYS A 26 -4.54 -6.41 14.84
C LYS A 26 -4.12 -5.42 13.77
N TRP A 27 -4.71 -4.23 13.84
CA TRP A 27 -4.25 -3.04 13.15
C TRP A 27 -4.46 -3.04 11.63
N THR A 28 -5.71 -2.88 11.21
CA THR A 28 -6.10 -2.48 9.84
C THR A 28 -5.34 -1.24 9.35
N ILE A 29 -4.99 -0.33 10.27
CA ILE A 29 -4.16 0.86 10.00
C ILE A 29 -2.71 0.47 9.64
N GLY A 30 -2.16 -0.61 10.21
CA GLY A 30 -0.82 -1.10 9.89
C GLY A 30 -0.72 -1.61 8.45
N ALA A 31 -1.76 -2.30 7.97
CA ALA A 31 -1.85 -2.72 6.57
C ALA A 31 -1.91 -1.51 5.62
N PHE A 32 -2.59 -0.43 6.02
CA PHE A 32 -2.61 0.82 5.25
C PHE A 32 -1.23 1.45 5.11
N ILE A 33 -0.53 1.60 6.24
CA ILE A 33 0.82 2.17 6.27
C ILE A 33 1.77 1.31 5.43
N ALA A 34 1.64 -0.01 5.47
CA ALA A 34 2.45 -0.92 4.66
C ALA A 34 2.23 -0.73 3.14
N VAL A 35 0.98 -0.63 2.69
CA VAL A 35 0.66 -0.35 1.27
C VAL A 35 1.17 1.03 0.87
N PHE A 36 1.02 2.03 1.74
CA PHE A 36 1.49 3.39 1.47
C PHE A 36 3.02 3.45 1.32
N ILE A 37 3.76 2.81 2.24
CA ILE A 37 5.22 2.69 2.15
C ILE A 37 5.63 1.91 0.90
N GLN A 38 4.91 0.83 0.56
CA GLN A 38 5.16 0.07 -0.67
C GLN A 38 5.03 0.95 -1.92
N SER A 39 3.97 1.75 -2.01
CA SER A 39 3.74 2.67 -3.13
C SER A 39 4.83 3.73 -3.25
N ILE A 40 5.33 4.28 -2.13
CA ILE A 40 6.46 5.22 -2.14
C ILE A 40 7.75 4.53 -2.59
N LEU A 41 8.01 3.30 -2.14
CA LEU A 41 9.19 2.53 -2.58
C LEU A 41 9.13 2.22 -4.09
N LEU A 42 7.99 1.73 -4.58
CA LEU A 42 7.78 1.45 -6.00
C LEU A 42 7.91 2.72 -6.85
N PHE A 43 7.40 3.84 -6.35
CA PHE A 43 7.53 5.14 -7.01
C PHE A 43 8.98 5.55 -7.17
N ASN A 44 9.78 5.47 -6.09
CA ASN A 44 11.19 5.81 -6.14
C ASN A 44 11.96 4.92 -7.13
N ILE A 45 11.65 3.62 -7.19
CA ILE A 45 12.28 2.70 -8.16
C ILE A 45 11.90 3.10 -9.59
N ARG A 46 10.64 3.41 -9.87
CA ARG A 46 10.22 3.78 -11.24
C ARG A 46 10.74 5.16 -11.66
N TYR A 47 10.74 6.12 -10.75
CA TYR A 47 11.14 7.49 -11.02
C TYR A 47 12.67 7.63 -11.14
N PHE A 48 13.44 7.11 -10.16
CA PHE A 48 14.89 7.25 -10.14
C PHE A 48 15.64 6.16 -10.90
N TRP A 49 15.08 4.94 -11.02
CA TRP A 49 15.81 3.80 -11.61
C TRP A 49 15.35 3.45 -13.03
N GLN A 50 14.09 3.73 -13.40
CA GLN A 50 13.56 3.47 -14.74
C GLN A 50 13.38 4.74 -15.58
N ASP A 51 13.79 5.91 -15.08
CA ASP A 51 13.65 7.22 -15.76
C ASP A 51 12.24 7.47 -16.33
N LYS A 52 11.20 6.93 -15.65
CA LYS A 52 9.82 7.14 -16.06
C LYS A 52 9.37 8.56 -15.70
N PRO A 53 8.55 9.21 -16.55
CA PRO A 53 8.00 10.52 -16.24
C PRO A 53 7.17 10.48 -14.95
N PHE A 54 7.28 11.54 -14.13
CA PHE A 54 6.73 11.62 -12.78
C PHE A 54 5.28 11.14 -12.69
N GLY A 55 4.40 11.61 -13.58
CA GLY A 55 2.99 11.22 -13.58
C GLY A 55 2.77 9.73 -13.87
N ASP A 56 3.54 9.17 -14.79
CA ASP A 56 3.44 7.75 -15.16
C ASP A 56 3.99 6.84 -14.05
N ALA A 57 5.11 7.23 -13.43
CA ALA A 57 5.66 6.55 -12.27
C ALA A 57 4.71 6.62 -11.05
N PHE A 58 4.05 7.77 -10.84
CA PHE A 58 3.12 7.99 -9.73
C PHE A 58 1.86 7.13 -9.86
N ILE A 59 1.16 7.22 -11.00
CA ILE A 59 -0.09 6.48 -11.26
C ILE A 59 0.14 4.98 -11.18
N HIS A 60 1.27 4.50 -11.70
CA HIS A 60 1.56 3.07 -11.69
C HIS A 60 2.11 2.52 -10.37
N SER A 61 2.51 3.38 -9.44
CA SER A 61 3.04 2.96 -8.12
C SER A 61 2.00 3.12 -7.01
N PHE A 62 1.07 4.05 -7.18
CA PHE A 62 -0.07 4.23 -6.30
C PHE A 62 -1.24 3.38 -6.78
N ASP A 63 -1.53 2.30 -6.06
CA ASP A 63 -2.81 1.61 -6.22
C ASP A 63 -3.91 2.48 -5.59
N LEU A 64 -4.37 3.47 -6.37
CA LEU A 64 -5.37 4.45 -5.95
C LEU A 64 -6.65 3.77 -5.47
N ILE A 65 -6.99 2.64 -6.08
CA ILE A 65 -8.15 1.82 -5.69
C ILE A 65 -7.97 1.30 -4.26
N THR A 66 -6.82 0.71 -3.94
CA THR A 66 -6.51 0.22 -2.60
C THR A 66 -6.53 1.34 -1.57
N ILE A 67 -5.98 2.52 -1.90
CA ILE A 67 -6.01 3.68 -1.00
C ILE A 67 -7.43 4.16 -0.74
N VAL A 68 -8.26 4.29 -1.78
CA VAL A 68 -9.67 4.70 -1.65
C VAL A 68 -10.45 3.70 -0.82
N ILE A 69 -10.30 2.39 -1.09
CA ILE A 69 -10.97 1.33 -0.31
C ILE A 69 -10.56 1.40 1.15
N VAL A 70 -9.28 1.60 1.45
CA VAL A 70 -8.82 1.65 2.84
C VAL A 70 -9.29 2.92 3.54
N ILE A 71 -9.34 4.08 2.87
CA ILE A 71 -9.93 5.30 3.45
C ILE A 71 -11.40 5.08 3.80
N ILE A 72 -12.19 4.49 2.90
CA ILE A 72 -13.59 4.15 3.14
C ILE A 72 -13.71 3.17 4.33
N PHE A 73 -12.86 2.15 4.38
CA PHE A 73 -12.87 1.15 5.45
C PHE A 73 -12.46 1.75 6.80
N ALA A 74 -11.50 2.67 6.81
CA ALA A 74 -11.08 3.40 8.00
C ALA A 74 -12.21 4.28 8.53
N ILE A 75 -12.88 5.05 7.65
CA ILE A 75 -14.05 5.86 8.01
C ILE A 75 -15.17 4.96 8.55
N TYR A 76 -15.46 3.84 7.90
CA TYR A 76 -16.47 2.89 8.35
C TYR A 76 -16.16 2.32 9.74
N LYS A 77 -14.90 1.92 9.97
CA LYS A 77 -14.46 1.38 11.27
C LYS A 77 -14.53 2.43 12.38
N ILE A 78 -14.14 3.68 12.10
CA ILE A 78 -14.22 4.81 13.04
C ILE A 78 -15.68 5.11 13.38
N ASN A 79 -16.56 5.19 12.38
CA ASN A 79 -18.00 5.41 12.60
C ASN A 79 -18.65 4.26 13.37
N LYS A 80 -18.27 3.01 13.10
CA LYS A 80 -18.76 1.85 13.85
C LYS A 80 -18.29 1.86 15.30
N ALA A 81 -17.04 2.25 15.57
CA ALA A 81 -16.54 2.40 16.93
C ALA A 81 -17.29 3.50 17.70
N LYS A 82 -17.68 4.58 17.02
CA LYS A 82 -18.43 5.70 17.60
C LYS A 82 -19.92 5.40 17.85
N SER A 83 -20.47 4.36 17.21
CA SER A 83 -21.88 3.94 17.36
C SER A 83 -22.08 2.87 18.44
N SER A 84 -21.00 2.37 19.05
CA SER A 84 -21.04 1.40 20.16
C SER A 84 -20.69 2.02 21.52
N GLU A 85 -20.57 3.35 21.59
CA GLU A 85 -20.70 4.15 22.82
C GLU A 85 -22.12 4.69 22.93
#